data_AF-A0A442NNI2-F1
#
_entry.id   AF-A0A442NNI2-F1
#
_cell.length_a   1.000
_cell.length_b   1.000
_cell.length_c   1.000
_cell.angle_alpha   90.00
_cell.angle_beta   90.00
_cell.angle_gamma   90.00
#
_symmetry.space_group_name_H-M   'P 1'
#
loop_
_entity.id
_entity.type
_entity.pdbx_description
1 polymer ?
#
loop_
_entity_poly.entity_id
_entity_poly.type
_entity_poly.pdbx_seq_one_letter_code
_entity_poly.pdbx_strand_id
1 'polypeptide(L)'
;MVDAQRELAEFVISKAFNPVMRAKPDGKSEADRKALEHVQQATKAEIERYRNYDSAQQVVINFKRDLNSDAAKKVHSQLRRLHLPTIEDIRDDFEDKARKLGVKASS
;
A
#
# COMPACT_ATOMS: atom_id res chain seq x y z
N MET A 1 -17.72 0.37 14.08
CA MET A 1 -17.03 0.52 12.77
C MET A 1 -15.50 0.49 12.88
N VAL A 2 -14.92 0.03 14.01
CA VAL A 2 -13.47 -0.23 14.12
C VAL A 2 -13.08 -1.40 13.20
N ASP A 3 -13.97 -2.38 13.06
CA ASP A 3 -13.73 -3.55 12.22
C ASP A 3 -13.48 -3.19 10.75
N ALA A 4 -14.32 -2.32 10.16
CA ALA A 4 -14.14 -1.90 8.76
C ALA A 4 -12.83 -1.11 8.52
N GLN A 5 -12.43 -0.26 9.46
CA GLN A 5 -11.16 0.47 9.39
C GLN A 5 -9.98 -0.50 9.36
N ARG A 6 -9.93 -1.40 10.34
CA ARG A 6 -8.87 -2.39 10.48
C ARG A 6 -8.84 -3.33 9.28
N GLU A 7 -10.01 -3.76 8.82
CA GLU A 7 -10.16 -4.65 7.69
C GLU A 7 -9.68 -4.06 6.36
N LEU A 8 -9.87 -2.76 6.13
CA LEU A 8 -9.35 -2.09 4.94
C LEU A 8 -7.85 -1.84 5.05
N ALA A 9 -7.36 -1.42 6.22
CA ALA A 9 -5.93 -1.25 6.46
C ALA A 9 -5.17 -2.58 6.27
N GLU A 10 -5.64 -3.66 6.89
CA GLU A 10 -5.05 -5.00 6.75
C GLU A 10 -5.12 -5.53 5.31
N PHE A 11 -6.15 -5.16 4.54
CA PHE A 11 -6.21 -5.51 3.13
C PHE A 11 -5.05 -4.89 2.35
N VAL A 12 -4.81 -3.58 2.50
CA VAL A 12 -3.69 -2.90 1.82
C VAL A 12 -2.35 -3.46 2.29
N ILE A 13 -2.18 -3.61 3.61
CA ILE A 13 -0.96 -4.14 4.21
C ILE A 13 -0.66 -5.55 3.68
N SER A 14 -1.65 -6.44 3.67
CA SER A 14 -1.45 -7.82 3.24
C SER A 14 -1.17 -7.97 1.75
N LYS A 15 -1.82 -7.17 0.90
CA LYS A 15 -1.76 -7.32 -0.56
C LYS A 15 -0.65 -6.53 -1.23
N ALA A 16 -0.32 -5.34 -0.74
CA ALA A 16 0.70 -4.47 -1.32
C ALA A 16 1.97 -4.41 -0.48
N PHE A 17 1.86 -4.22 0.84
CA PHE A 17 3.04 -3.89 1.67
C PHE A 17 3.82 -5.11 2.16
N ASN A 18 3.14 -6.16 2.62
CA ASN A 18 3.77 -7.38 3.11
C ASN A 18 4.65 -8.08 2.04
N PRO A 19 4.25 -8.16 0.76
CA PRO A 19 5.13 -8.67 -0.29
C PRO A 19 6.45 -7.90 -0.40
N VAL A 20 6.42 -6.56 -0.29
CA VAL A 20 7.61 -5.72 -0.30
C VAL A 20 8.50 -6.00 0.90
N MET A 21 7.91 -6.09 2.10
CA MET A 21 8.64 -6.39 3.34
C MET A 21 9.26 -7.79 3.35
N ARG A 22 8.69 -8.75 2.61
CA ARG A 22 9.20 -10.13 2.53
C ARG A 22 10.20 -10.35 1.41
N ALA A 23 10.33 -9.40 0.48
CA ALA A 23 11.25 -9.52 -0.65
C ALA A 23 12.71 -9.55 -0.16
N LYS A 24 13.50 -10.45 -0.72
CA LYS A 24 14.90 -10.68 -0.33
C LYS A 24 15.89 -10.03 -1.31
N PRO A 25 17.07 -9.61 -0.84
CA PRO A 25 18.13 -9.05 -1.69
C PRO A 25 18.94 -10.10 -2.45
N ASP A 26 18.73 -11.39 -2.18
CA ASP A 26 19.52 -12.49 -2.73
C ASP A 26 19.44 -12.53 -4.27
N GLY A 27 20.60 -12.66 -4.92
CA GLY A 27 20.70 -12.69 -6.39
C GLY A 27 20.45 -11.34 -7.10
N LYS A 28 20.12 -10.27 -6.36
CA LYS A 28 19.94 -8.93 -6.94
C LYS A 28 21.26 -8.19 -7.16
N SER A 29 21.28 -7.30 -8.15
CA SER A 29 22.37 -6.34 -8.35
C SER A 29 22.48 -5.37 -7.16
N GLU A 30 23.65 -4.76 -6.97
CA GLU A 30 23.85 -3.74 -5.91
C GLU A 30 22.85 -2.57 -6.03
N ALA A 31 22.51 -2.16 -7.26
CA ALA A 31 21.52 -1.12 -7.49
C ALA A 31 20.12 -1.55 -7.06
N ASP A 32 19.73 -2.80 -7.34
CA ASP A 32 18.43 -3.32 -6.94
C ASP A 32 18.35 -3.61 -5.44
N ARG A 33 19.46 -3.97 -4.79
CA ARG A 33 19.54 -4.10 -3.32
C ARG A 33 19.25 -2.76 -2.65
N LYS A 34 19.94 -1.70 -3.08
CA LYS A 34 19.68 -0.34 -2.57
C LYS A 34 18.26 0.14 -2.85
N ALA A 35 17.73 -0.17 -4.03
CA ALA A 35 16.34 0.14 -4.35
C ALA A 35 15.37 -0.62 -3.44
N LEU A 36 15.62 -1.90 -3.19
CA LEU A 36 14.81 -2.74 -2.30
C LEU A 36 14.81 -2.21 -0.86
N GLU A 37 15.98 -1.89 -0.31
CA GLU A 37 16.10 -1.28 1.02
C GLU A 37 15.31 0.03 1.11
N HIS A 38 15.43 0.88 0.10
CA HIS A 38 14.71 2.15 0.06
C HIS A 38 13.19 1.96 0.07
N VAL A 39 12.66 1.08 -0.78
CA VAL A 39 11.20 0.84 -0.82
C VAL A 39 10.70 0.12 0.44
N GLN A 40 11.52 -0.73 1.09
CA GLN A 40 11.15 -1.36 2.36
C GLN A 40 11.07 -0.35 3.49
N GLN A 41 11.99 0.63 3.56
CA GLN A 41 11.92 1.71 4.54
C GLN A 41 10.68 2.58 4.33
N ALA A 42 10.38 2.97 3.09
CA ALA A 42 9.16 3.70 2.76
C ALA A 42 7.90 2.89 3.14
N THR A 43 7.87 1.59 2.79
CA THR A 43 6.74 0.70 3.08
C THR A 43 6.50 0.55 4.58
N LYS A 44 7.54 0.54 5.42
CA LYS A 44 7.39 0.49 6.87
C LYS A 44 6.61 1.70 7.40
N ALA A 45 6.96 2.90 6.95
CA ALA A 45 6.24 4.13 7.31
C ALA A 45 4.79 4.09 6.84
N GLU A 46 4.53 3.54 5.65
CA GLU A 46 3.18 3.36 5.13
C GLU A 46 2.33 2.37 5.96
N ILE A 47 2.91 1.24 6.40
CA ILE A 47 2.22 0.30 7.28
C ILE A 47 1.80 0.99 8.59
N GLU A 48 2.69 1.76 9.20
CA GLU A 48 2.40 2.52 10.42
C GLU A 48 1.30 3.55 10.18
N ARG A 49 1.36 4.29 9.06
CA ARG A 49 0.33 5.27 8.68
C ARG A 49 -1.05 4.62 8.50
N TYR A 50 -1.15 3.51 7.77
CA TYR A 50 -2.42 2.82 7.52
C TYR A 50 -3.04 2.24 8.80
N ARG A 51 -2.23 1.73 9.73
CA ARG A 51 -2.71 1.21 11.02
C ARG A 51 -3.28 2.29 11.93
N ASN A 52 -2.77 3.51 11.79
CA ASN A 52 -3.09 4.63 12.68
C ASN A 52 -4.22 5.54 12.17
N TYR A 53 -4.90 5.20 11.06
CA TYR A 53 -6.10 5.95 10.66
C TYR A 53 -7.26 5.74 11.61
N ASP A 54 -7.98 6.83 11.92
CA ASP A 54 -9.05 6.85 12.93
C ASP A 54 -10.36 6.24 12.41
N SER A 55 -10.51 6.08 11.09
CA SER A 55 -11.77 5.60 10.49
C SER A 55 -11.57 4.94 9.14
N ALA A 56 -12.55 4.12 8.75
CA ALA A 56 -12.57 3.47 7.44
C ALA A 56 -12.63 4.48 6.29
N GLN A 57 -13.34 5.60 6.48
CA GLN A 57 -13.40 6.70 5.52
C GLN A 57 -12.01 7.32 5.29
N GLN A 58 -11.24 7.55 6.37
CA GLN A 58 -9.86 8.03 6.23
C GLN A 58 -8.99 7.05 5.44
N VAL A 59 -9.13 5.73 5.66
CA VAL A 59 -8.38 4.73 4.89
C VAL A 59 -8.70 4.84 3.39
N VAL A 60 -9.99 4.93 3.02
CA VAL A 60 -10.41 5.04 1.61
C VAL A 60 -9.95 6.36 0.97
N ILE A 61 -10.09 7.48 1.66
CA ILE A 61 -9.68 8.80 1.16
C ILE A 61 -8.17 8.82 0.91
N ASN A 62 -7.39 8.36 1.89
CA ASN A 62 -5.94 8.38 1.77
C ASN A 62 -5.44 7.37 0.73
N PHE A 63 -6.04 6.19 0.62
CA PHE A 63 -5.73 5.24 -0.45
C PHE A 63 -5.88 5.88 -1.84
N LYS A 64 -7.01 6.56 -2.09
CA LYS A 64 -7.24 7.27 -3.36
C LYS A 64 -6.27 8.43 -3.58
N ARG A 65 -5.89 9.14 -2.52
CA ARG A 65 -4.89 10.20 -2.59
C ARG A 65 -3.51 9.63 -2.95
N ASP A 66 -3.13 8.51 -2.35
CA ASP A 66 -1.86 7.86 -2.60
C ASP A 66 -1.77 7.38 -4.05
N LEU A 67 -2.85 6.83 -4.62
CA LEU A 67 -2.88 6.41 -6.04
C LEU A 67 -2.46 7.52 -7.02
N ASN A 68 -2.72 8.78 -6.68
CA ASN A 68 -2.49 9.92 -7.57
C ASN A 68 -1.25 10.75 -7.18
N SER A 69 -0.62 10.47 -6.05
CA SER A 69 0.51 11.24 -5.51
C SER A 69 1.78 11.04 -6.32
N ASP A 70 2.51 12.11 -6.63
CA ASP A 70 3.80 12.02 -7.34
C ASP A 70 4.86 11.27 -6.52
N ALA A 71 4.79 11.37 -5.19
CA ALA A 71 5.65 10.58 -4.32
C ALA A 71 5.37 9.07 -4.47
N ALA A 72 4.09 8.68 -4.54
CA ALA A 72 3.70 7.30 -4.75
C ALA A 72 4.11 6.79 -6.14
N LYS A 73 3.94 7.61 -7.20
CA LYS A 73 4.39 7.26 -8.56
C LYS A 73 5.88 6.92 -8.62
N LYS A 74 6.71 7.68 -7.89
CA LYS A 74 8.15 7.41 -7.81
C LYS A 74 8.42 6.05 -7.16
N VAL A 75 7.79 5.75 -6.02
CA VAL A 75 7.93 4.46 -5.34
C VAL A 75 7.38 3.31 -6.20
N HIS A 76 6.24 3.50 -6.87
CA HIS A 76 5.64 2.52 -7.78
C HIS A 76 6.59 2.14 -8.91
N SER A 77 7.30 3.11 -9.50
CA SER A 77 8.28 2.81 -10.56
C SER A 77 9.40 1.89 -10.05
N GLN A 78 9.85 2.09 -8.81
CA GLN A 78 10.88 1.24 -8.19
C GLN A 78 10.33 -0.15 -7.86
N LEU A 79 9.11 -0.23 -7.33
CA LEU A 79 8.43 -1.50 -7.05
C LEU A 79 8.23 -2.32 -8.34
N ARG A 80 7.74 -1.70 -9.42
CA ARG A 80 7.57 -2.36 -10.72
C ARG A 80 8.89 -2.89 -11.28
N ARG A 81 9.99 -2.11 -11.19
CA ARG A 81 11.34 -2.57 -11.56
C ARG A 81 11.80 -3.78 -10.73
N LEU A 82 11.42 -3.83 -9.45
CA LEU A 82 11.74 -4.94 -8.55
C LEU A 82 10.78 -6.13 -8.68
N HIS A 83 9.80 -6.06 -9.59
CA HIS A 83 8.70 -7.02 -9.75
C HIS A 83 7.88 -7.22 -8.47
N LEU A 84 7.64 -6.12 -7.74
CA LEU A 84 6.86 -6.08 -6.51
C LEU A 84 5.52 -5.39 -6.75
N PRO A 85 4.45 -5.77 -6.01
CA PRO A 85 3.15 -5.16 -6.15
C PRO A 85 3.15 -3.71 -5.64
N THR A 86 2.26 -2.92 -6.23
CA THR A 86 1.95 -1.54 -5.88
C THR A 86 0.52 -1.46 -5.34
N ILE A 87 0.15 -0.32 -4.73
CA ILE A 87 -1.25 -0.09 -4.34
C ILE A 87 -2.19 0.05 -5.55
N GLU A 88 -1.66 0.40 -6.73
CA GLU A 88 -2.42 0.48 -7.97
C GLU A 88 -2.90 -0.91 -8.42
N ASP A 89 -2.07 -1.94 -8.22
CA ASP A 89 -2.38 -3.32 -8.61
C ASP A 89 -3.53 -3.94 -7.80
N ILE A 90 -3.88 -3.32 -6.66
CA ILE A 90 -4.95 -3.80 -5.76
C ILE A 90 -6.16 -2.86 -5.74
N ARG A 91 -6.19 -1.85 -6.62
CA ARG A 91 -7.20 -0.78 -6.60
C ARG A 91 -8.62 -1.34 -6.65
N ASP A 92 -8.91 -2.15 -7.66
CA ASP A 92 -10.26 -2.64 -7.90
C ASP A 92 -10.74 -3.52 -6.74
N ASP A 93 -9.88 -4.43 -6.27
CA ASP A 93 -10.19 -5.28 -5.11
C ASP A 93 -10.41 -4.47 -3.82
N PHE A 94 -9.61 -3.41 -3.61
CA PHE A 94 -9.78 -2.52 -2.46
C PHE A 94 -11.11 -1.76 -2.53
N GLU A 95 -11.44 -1.20 -3.69
CA GLU A 95 -12.70 -0.49 -3.91
C GLU A 95 -13.90 -1.43 -3.72
N ASP A 96 -13.81 -2.66 -4.22
CA ASP A 96 -14.81 -3.71 -4.01
C ASP A 96 -14.98 -4.06 -2.53
N LYS A 97 -13.88 -4.21 -1.80
CA LYS A 97 -13.92 -4.49 -0.36
C LYS A 97 -14.54 -3.35 0.43
N ALA A 98 -14.20 -2.10 0.12
CA ALA A 98 -14.79 -0.92 0.75
C ALA A 98 -16.31 -0.87 0.52
N ARG A 99 -16.76 -1.15 -0.71
CA ARG A 99 -18.21 -1.24 -1.02
C ARG A 99 -18.91 -2.33 -0.22
N LYS A 100 -18.33 -3.54 -0.12
CA LYS A 100 -18.89 -4.66 0.66
C LYS A 100 -19.00 -4.34 2.16
N LEU A 101 -18.07 -3.52 2.68
CA LEU A 101 -18.10 -3.04 4.07
C LEU A 101 -19.01 -1.81 4.28
N GLY A 102 -19.69 -1.34 3.24
CA GLY A 102 -20.59 -0.16 3.32
C GLY A 102 -19.85 1.17 3.45
N VAL A 103 -18.54 1.21 3.18
CA VAL A 103 -17.71 2.41 3.31
C VAL A 103 -17.70 3.15 1.97
N LYS A 104 -18.41 4.28 1.90
CA LYS A 104 -18.34 5.19 0.75
C LYS A 104 -17.17 6.14 0.95
N ALA A 105 -16.39 6.37 -0.11
CA ALA A 105 -15.64 7.61 -0.20
C ALA A 105 -16.68 8.73 -0.29
N SER A 106 -16.72 9.63 0.68
CA SER A 106 -17.46 10.87 0.49
C SER A 106 -16.89 11.56 -0.76
N SER A 107 -17.78 11.86 -1.71
CA SER A 107 -17.48 12.62 -2.91
C SER A 107 -16.96 14.01 -2.57
#